data_AF-A0A3N4EGK8-F1
#
_entry.id   AF-A0A3N4EGK8-F1
#
_cell.length_a   1.000
_cell.length_b   1.000
_cell.length_c   1.000
_cell.angle_alpha   90.00
_cell.angle_beta   90.00
_cell.angle_gamma   90.00
#
_symmetry.space_group_name_H-M   'P 1'
#
loop_
_entity.id
_entity.type
_entity.pdbx_description
1 polymer ?
#
loop_
_entity_poly.entity_id
_entity_poly.type
_entity_poly.pdbx_seq_one_letter_code
_entity_poly.pdbx_strand_id
1 'polypeptide(L)'
;MNKNVSKVVDEVAGTVGDLIDKVSSPTSRSGHTVSRVVAMYDAGVSERTIASQLTDSSSKNFNYSVEHVRAFVALYSDCKTKPPITSSVANSLIKDQIQVGSKLCGEPF
;
A
#
# COMPACT_ATOMS: atom_id res chain seq x y z
N MET A 1 5.72 28.17 -22.41
CA MET A 1 6.27 26.84 -22.08
C MET A 1 6.45 26.06 -23.37
N ASN A 2 7.66 25.59 -23.69
CA ASN A 2 7.93 24.93 -24.97
C ASN A 2 7.36 23.50 -24.94
N LYS A 3 6.40 23.16 -25.83
CA LYS A 3 5.62 21.91 -25.81
C LYS A 3 6.49 20.64 -25.85
N ASN A 4 7.71 20.75 -26.36
CA ASN A 4 8.66 19.65 -26.47
C ASN A 4 9.34 19.30 -25.14
N VAL A 5 9.51 20.26 -24.23
CA VAL A 5 10.08 20.01 -22.89
C VAL A 5 9.07 19.29 -22.00
N SER A 6 7.77 19.62 -22.11
CA SER A 6 6.71 18.91 -21.38
C SER A 6 6.64 17.44 -21.77
N LYS A 7 6.65 17.13 -23.07
CA LYS A 7 6.58 15.75 -23.55
C LYS A 7 7.75 14.88 -23.07
N VAL A 8 8.97 15.40 -23.07
CA VAL A 8 10.16 14.65 -22.60
C VAL A 8 10.09 14.41 -21.09
N VAL A 9 9.61 15.38 -20.30
CA VAL A 9 9.44 15.20 -18.85
C VAL A 9 8.33 14.19 -18.55
N ASP A 10 7.21 14.25 -19.28
CA ASP A 10 6.08 13.32 -19.12
C ASP A 10 6.44 11.89 -19.56
N GLU A 11 7.23 11.73 -20.62
CA GLU A 11 7.67 10.43 -21.17
C GLU A 11 8.75 9.78 -20.29
N VAL A 12 9.65 10.58 -19.69
CA VAL A 12 10.62 10.09 -18.70
C VAL A 12 9.92 9.72 -17.38
N ALA A 13 8.95 10.51 -16.92
CA ALA A 13 8.15 10.18 -15.74
C ALA A 13 7.33 8.89 -15.95
N GLY A 14 6.73 8.71 -17.14
CA GLY A 14 5.98 7.51 -17.51
C GLY A 14 6.86 6.25 -17.58
N THR A 15 8.03 6.35 -18.22
CA THR A 15 8.93 5.19 -18.40
C THR A 15 9.54 4.70 -17.08
N VAL A 16 9.85 5.60 -16.14
CA VAL A 16 10.35 5.24 -14.81
C VAL A 16 9.23 4.65 -13.94
N GLY A 17 8.02 5.22 -14.00
CA GLY A 17 6.85 4.69 -13.28
C GLY A 17 6.51 3.25 -13.68
N ASP A 18 6.51 2.97 -14.98
CA ASP A 18 6.18 1.64 -15.52
C ASP A 18 7.26 0.59 -15.21
N LEU A 19 8.54 0.98 -15.17
CA LEU A 19 9.63 0.09 -14.76
C LEU A 19 9.60 -0.24 -13.26
N ILE A 20 9.27 0.74 -12.42
CA ILE A 20 9.05 0.51 -10.98
C ILE A 20 7.91 -0.48 -10.79
N ASP A 21 6.77 -0.30 -11.45
CA ASP A 21 5.62 -1.18 -11.25
C ASP A 21 5.86 -2.63 -11.77
N LYS A 22 6.75 -2.79 -12.77
CA LYS A 22 7.10 -4.09 -13.38
C LYS A 22 8.17 -4.90 -12.63
N VAL A 23 9.07 -4.24 -11.89
CA VAL A 23 10.19 -4.90 -11.15
C VAL A 23 10.00 -4.82 -9.62
N SER A 24 9.07 -3.99 -9.14
CA SER A 24 8.80 -3.83 -7.71
C SER A 24 8.29 -5.12 -7.07
N SER A 25 8.71 -5.36 -5.83
CA SER A 25 8.09 -6.37 -4.97
C SER A 25 6.65 -5.94 -4.62
N PRO A 26 5.76 -6.88 -4.24
CA PRO A 26 4.44 -6.54 -3.72
C PRO A 26 4.48 -5.48 -2.60
N THR A 27 5.51 -5.51 -1.76
CA THR A 27 5.75 -4.53 -0.69
C THR A 27 5.98 -3.12 -1.23
N SER A 28 6.78 -2.97 -2.29
CA SER A 28 7.03 -1.66 -2.91
C SER A 28 5.77 -1.16 -3.63
N ARG A 29 5.07 -2.02 -4.38
CA ARG A 29 3.80 -1.64 -5.05
C ARG A 29 2.76 -1.17 -4.06
N SER A 30 2.52 -1.92 -2.97
CA SER A 30 1.52 -1.53 -1.98
C SER A 30 1.89 -0.20 -1.31
N GLY A 31 3.16 0.01 -0.97
CA GLY A 31 3.64 1.29 -0.45
C GLY A 31 3.42 2.46 -1.42
N HIS A 32 3.74 2.28 -2.70
CA HIS A 32 3.50 3.29 -3.73
C HIS A 32 2.01 3.57 -3.94
N THR A 33 1.17 2.53 -3.98
CA THR A 33 -0.29 2.69 -4.10
C THR A 33 -0.86 3.50 -2.93
N VAL A 34 -0.49 3.16 -1.69
CA VAL A 34 -0.96 3.91 -0.50
C VAL A 34 -0.48 5.36 -0.55
N SER A 35 0.77 5.61 -0.97
CA SER A 35 1.28 6.97 -1.16
C SER A 35 0.49 7.77 -2.21
N ARG A 36 0.10 7.14 -3.32
CA ARG A 36 -0.74 7.76 -4.37
C ARG A 36 -2.15 8.04 -3.84
N VAL A 37 -2.73 7.14 -3.05
CA VAL A 37 -4.03 7.35 -2.39
C VAL A 37 -4.01 8.59 -1.49
N VAL A 38 -2.98 8.73 -0.65
CA VAL A 38 -2.84 9.90 0.24
C VAL A 38 -2.63 11.18 -0.55
N ALA A 39 -1.81 11.16 -1.60
CA ALA A 39 -1.61 12.34 -2.46
C ALA A 39 -2.92 12.80 -3.13
N MET A 40 -3.76 11.87 -3.59
CA MET A 40 -5.09 12.21 -4.13
C MET A 40 -6.02 12.76 -3.05
N TYR A 41 -6.00 12.17 -1.85
CA TYR A 41 -6.80 12.63 -0.71
C TYR A 41 -6.42 14.06 -0.30
N ASP A 42 -5.11 14.34 -0.15
CA ASP A 42 -4.57 15.65 0.20
C ASP A 42 -4.85 16.70 -0.89
N ALA A 43 -4.95 16.27 -2.16
CA ALA A 43 -5.35 17.11 -3.29
C ALA A 43 -6.88 17.37 -3.37
N GLY A 44 -7.66 16.83 -2.43
CA GLY A 44 -9.11 17.02 -2.37
C GLY A 44 -9.93 16.11 -3.30
N VAL A 45 -9.32 15.06 -3.87
CA VAL A 45 -10.08 14.06 -4.63
C VAL A 45 -11.00 13.30 -3.68
N SER A 46 -12.28 13.15 -4.05
CA SER A 46 -13.26 12.50 -3.19
C SER A 46 -12.88 11.05 -2.87
N GLU A 47 -13.10 10.62 -1.63
CA GLU A 47 -12.82 9.24 -1.19
C GLU A 47 -13.54 8.21 -2.07
N ARG A 48 -14.74 8.53 -2.55
CA ARG A 48 -15.51 7.67 -3.47
C ARG A 48 -14.83 7.52 -4.82
N THR A 49 -14.30 8.60 -5.38
CA THR A 49 -13.54 8.56 -6.64
C THR A 49 -12.28 7.73 -6.49
N ILE A 50 -11.55 7.90 -5.39
CA ILE A 50 -10.35 7.11 -5.09
C ILE A 50 -10.70 5.62 -4.95
N ALA A 51 -11.77 5.31 -4.21
CA ALA A 51 -12.25 3.94 -4.05
C ALA A 51 -12.68 3.29 -5.38
N SER A 52 -13.35 4.05 -6.26
CA SER A 52 -13.69 3.59 -7.61
C SER A 52 -12.42 3.28 -8.39
N GLN A 53 -11.45 4.20 -8.42
CA GLN A 53 -10.19 4.02 -9.14
C GLN A 53 -9.45 2.74 -8.70
N LEU A 54 -9.39 2.48 -7.39
CA LEU A 54 -8.77 1.26 -6.85
C LEU A 54 -9.53 -0.02 -7.26
N THR A 55 -10.86 0.05 -7.24
CA THR A 55 -11.74 -1.06 -7.64
C THR A 55 -11.59 -1.37 -9.12
N ASP A 56 -11.71 -0.35 -9.97
CA ASP A 56 -11.66 -0.48 -11.43
C ASP A 56 -10.26 -0.94 -11.91
N SER A 57 -9.20 -0.60 -11.16
CA SER A 57 -7.83 -1.01 -11.47
C SER A 57 -7.44 -2.38 -10.90
N SER A 58 -8.32 -3.03 -10.13
CA SER A 58 -8.00 -4.29 -9.47
C SER A 58 -8.12 -5.51 -10.41
N SER A 59 -6.98 -6.08 -10.81
CA SER A 59 -6.93 -7.35 -11.56
C SER A 59 -7.43 -8.59 -10.78
N LYS A 60 -7.68 -8.43 -9.48
CA LYS A 60 -8.21 -9.47 -8.57
C LYS A 60 -9.68 -9.26 -8.19
N ASN A 61 -10.36 -8.30 -8.81
CA ASN A 61 -11.78 -7.98 -8.56
C ASN A 61 -12.08 -7.60 -7.08
N PHE A 62 -11.14 -6.97 -6.38
CA PHE A 62 -11.41 -6.41 -5.07
C PHE A 62 -12.26 -5.14 -5.18
N ASN A 63 -13.27 -5.04 -4.32
CA ASN A 63 -14.10 -3.85 -4.19
C ASN A 63 -13.58 -3.00 -3.03
N TYR A 64 -13.10 -1.81 -3.34
CA TYR A 64 -12.65 -0.85 -2.36
C TYR A 64 -13.79 0.12 -2.01
N SER A 65 -13.80 0.56 -0.76
CA SER A 65 -14.80 1.47 -0.22
C SER A 65 -14.13 2.71 0.38
N VAL A 66 -14.93 3.70 0.78
CA VAL A 66 -14.42 4.93 1.41
C VAL A 66 -13.68 4.64 2.72
N GLU A 67 -14.10 3.60 3.45
CA GLU A 67 -13.46 3.14 4.69
C GLU A 67 -12.05 2.61 4.42
N HIS A 68 -11.85 1.89 3.31
CA HIS A 68 -10.52 1.43 2.90
C HIS A 68 -9.60 2.62 2.57
N VAL A 69 -10.12 3.63 1.88
CA VAL A 69 -9.36 4.85 1.57
C VAL A 69 -8.94 5.56 2.87
N ARG A 70 -9.87 5.73 3.82
CA ARG A 70 -9.57 6.31 5.14
C ARG A 70 -8.54 5.49 5.91
N ALA A 71 -8.62 4.16 5.86
CA ALA A 71 -7.65 3.28 6.50
C ALA A 71 -6.25 3.46 5.90
N PHE A 72 -6.12 3.61 4.57
CA PHE A 72 -4.84 3.90 3.93
C PHE A 72 -4.26 5.26 4.31
N VAL A 73 -5.10 6.29 4.38
CA VAL A 73 -4.68 7.63 4.84
C VAL A 73 -4.21 7.58 6.29
N ALA A 74 -4.96 6.94 7.18
CA ALA A 74 -4.60 6.77 8.58
C ALA A 74 -3.27 5.99 8.73
N LEU A 75 -3.15 4.84 8.07
CA LEU A 75 -1.94 4.02 8.11
C LEU A 75 -0.71 4.79 7.61
N TYR A 76 -0.84 5.52 6.50
CA TYR A 76 0.26 6.34 5.98
C TYR A 76 0.63 7.46 6.96
N SER A 77 -0.36 8.09 7.59
CA SER A 77 -0.14 9.12 8.60
C SER A 77 0.65 8.60 9.80
N ASP A 78 0.28 7.43 10.35
CA ASP A 78 1.05 6.81 11.44
C ASP A 78 2.51 6.56 11.01
N CYS A 79 2.67 6.01 9.80
CA CYS A 79 3.98 5.69 9.23
C CYS A 79 4.89 6.91 8.98
N LYS A 80 4.37 8.15 8.94
CA LYS A 80 5.21 9.37 8.86
C LYS A 80 6.10 9.53 10.09
N THR A 81 5.70 8.99 11.24
CA THR A 81 6.47 9.07 12.48
C THR A 81 7.11 7.73 12.83
N LYS A 82 6.31 6.66 12.84
CA LYS A 82 6.75 5.29 13.17
C LYS A 82 5.69 4.29 12.70
N PRO A 83 6.06 3.11 12.17
CA PRO A 83 5.08 2.11 11.81
C PRO A 83 4.26 1.66 13.05
N PRO A 84 2.93 1.53 12.93
CA PRO A 84 2.08 1.10 14.05
C PRO A 84 2.39 -0.33 14.50
N ILE A 85 2.95 -1.16 13.61
CA ILE A 85 3.53 -2.46 13.94
C ILE A 85 5.02 -2.43 13.62
N THR A 86 5.85 -2.45 14.66
CA THR A 86 7.31 -2.50 14.50
C THR A 86 7.81 -3.92 14.23
N SER A 87 9.00 -4.06 13.64
CA SER A 87 9.63 -5.37 13.43
C SER A 87 9.81 -6.16 14.73
N SER A 88 10.13 -5.49 15.84
CA SER A 88 10.26 -6.15 17.15
C SER A 88 8.92 -6.74 17.60
N VAL A 89 7.84 -5.97 17.49
CA VAL A 89 6.50 -6.43 17.88
C VAL A 89 6.05 -7.58 16.97
N ALA A 90 6.22 -7.45 15.66
CA ALA A 90 5.88 -8.51 14.70
C ALA A 90 6.65 -9.80 14.99
N ASN A 91 7.97 -9.72 15.23
CA ASN A 91 8.80 -10.90 15.53
C ASN A 91 8.38 -11.58 16.84
N SER A 92 8.02 -10.82 17.87
CA SER A 92 7.54 -11.38 19.14
C SER A 92 6.21 -12.13 18.96
N LEU A 93 5.26 -11.56 18.21
CA LEU A 93 3.97 -12.20 17.93
C LEU A 93 4.14 -13.48 17.11
N ILE A 94 5.00 -13.47 16.08
CA ILE A 94 5.28 -14.67 15.28
C ILE A 94 5.89 -15.78 16.13
N LYS A 95 6.86 -15.45 17.00
CA LYS A 95 7.47 -16.42 17.93
C LYS A 95 6.45 -17.02 18.88
N ASP A 96 5.56 -16.19 19.44
CA ASP A 96 4.48 -16.65 20.32
C ASP A 96 3.56 -17.67 19.62
N GLN A 97 3.13 -17.37 18.39
CA GLN A 97 2.30 -18.30 17.61
C GLN A 97 2.98 -19.64 17.32
N ILE A 98 4.28 -19.63 16.99
CA ILE A 98 5.04 -20.86 16.75
C ILE A 98 5.15 -21.69 18.04
N GLN A 99 5.40 -21.04 19.18
CA GLN A 99 5.52 -21.74 20.47
C GLN A 99 4.20 -22.34 20.94
N VAL A 100 3.10 -21.58 20.87
CA VAL A 100 1.77 -22.09 21.24
C VAL A 100 1.31 -23.20 20.28
N GLY A 101 1.49 -22.99 18.96
CA GLY A 101 1.18 -24.01 17.96
C GLY A 101 1.96 -25.31 18.15
N SER A 102 3.24 -25.21 18.56
CA SER A 102 4.07 -26.39 18.86
C SER A 102 3.63 -27.15 20.12
N LYS A 103 3.09 -26.47 21.14
CA LYS A 103 2.60 -27.11 22.37
C LYS A 103 1.33 -27.92 22.16
N LEU A 104 0.47 -27.53 21.21
CA LEU A 104 -0.77 -28.26 20.89
C LEU A 104 -0.52 -29.56 20.11
N CYS A 105 0.67 -29.77 19.54
CA CYS A 105 1.06 -31.01 18.87
C CYS A 105 1.79 -32.01 19.79
N GLY A 106 2.00 -31.69 21.08
CA GLY A 106 2.86 -32.47 21.99
C GLY A 106 2.20 -33.12 23.19
N GLU A 107 0.92 -32.85 23.47
CA GLU A 107 0.22 -33.40 24.64
C GLU A 107 -0.86 -34.40 24.19
N PRO A 108 -0.69 -35.72 24.43
CA PRO A 108 -1.80 -36.65 24.27
C PRO A 108 -2.80 -36.45 25.41
N PHE A 109 -4.08 -36.39 25.09
CA PHE A 109 -5.17 -36.49 26.06
C PHE A 109 -5.16 -37.84 26.78
#